data_AF-A0A5R1NMQ9-F1
#
_entry.id   AF-A0A5R1NMQ9-F1
#
_cell.length_a   1.000
_cell.length_b   1.000
_cell.length_c   1.000
_cell.angle_alpha   90.00
_cell.angle_beta   90.00
_cell.angle_gamma   90.00
#
_symmetry.space_group_name_H-M   'P 1'
#
loop_
_entity.id
_entity.type
_entity.pdbx_description
1 polymer ?
#
loop_
_entity_poly.entity_id
_entity_poly.type
_entity_poly.pdbx_seq_one_letter_code
_entity_poly.pdbx_strand_id
1 'polypeptide(L)'
;MAAKRQCKGTVGGAKNPNKGKPCRNWAISGSEFCGVHGGSIKIATATAADLQNRCKAHSSRTGEQCKKAAIRGGTVCKTHGGSSGHVANKARQRLLELAEPAVVQLNRILDAPGTSDSDRLRAIQMVLDRTGSGPGVNVEVEVKPWEVTMQHVFAQSTGMQINRAVPEALLAQMGELPAYATTDATFLNVEDADVIEDENDIPRIIPGKLLGEKAHVRGSAEPPQRK
;
A
#
# COMPACT_ATOMS: atom_id res chain seq x y z
N MET A 1 6.50 39.64 -14.18
CA MET A 1 6.76 39.14 -15.55
C MET A 1 7.95 39.90 -16.11
N ALA A 2 9.04 39.23 -16.51
CA ALA A 2 10.20 39.92 -17.08
C ALA A 2 9.84 40.50 -18.46
N ALA A 3 10.11 41.79 -18.69
CA ALA A 3 9.87 42.43 -19.98
C ALA A 3 10.68 41.74 -21.08
N LYS A 4 10.02 41.34 -22.18
CA LYS A 4 10.68 40.70 -23.33
C LYS A 4 11.60 41.71 -24.01
N ARG A 5 12.91 41.49 -23.97
CA ARG A 5 13.93 42.33 -24.62
C ARG A 5 14.33 41.73 -25.98
N GLN A 6 14.55 42.56 -27.00
CA GLN A 6 15.05 42.09 -28.30
C GLN A 6 16.55 41.76 -28.25
N CYS A 7 16.98 40.80 -29.06
CA CYS A 7 18.39 40.41 -29.18
C CYS A 7 19.23 41.56 -29.77
N LYS A 8 20.37 41.87 -29.15
CA LYS A 8 21.29 42.92 -29.62
C LYS A 8 22.24 42.50 -30.75
N GLY A 9 22.28 41.21 -31.11
CA GLY A 9 23.19 40.73 -32.15
C GLY A 9 22.71 41.06 -33.57
N THR A 10 23.62 41.10 -34.54
CA THR A 10 23.31 41.34 -35.96
C THR A 10 23.36 40.04 -36.76
N VAL A 11 22.52 39.94 -37.79
CA VAL A 11 22.50 38.76 -38.67
C VAL A 11 23.82 38.67 -39.45
N GLY A 12 24.50 37.54 -39.31
CA GLY A 12 25.74 37.21 -40.04
C GLY A 12 25.50 36.46 -41.37
N GLY A 13 26.59 36.15 -42.07
CA GLY A 13 26.59 35.34 -43.29
C GLY A 13 26.82 36.17 -44.56
N ALA A 14 27.85 35.80 -45.34
CA ALA A 14 28.26 36.55 -46.54
C ALA A 14 27.20 36.54 -47.66
N LYS A 15 26.37 35.50 -47.74
CA LYS A 15 25.33 35.32 -48.77
C LYS A 15 23.91 35.72 -48.29
N ASN A 16 23.77 36.28 -47.09
CA ASN A 16 22.46 36.64 -46.55
C ASN A 16 22.09 38.09 -46.95
N PRO A 17 20.95 38.32 -47.62
CA PRO A 17 20.50 39.67 -47.99
C PRO A 17 20.23 40.58 -46.78
N ASN A 18 20.13 40.02 -45.57
CA ASN A 18 19.93 40.76 -44.33
C ASN A 18 21.19 40.86 -43.46
N LYS A 19 22.38 40.59 -44.02
CA LYS A 19 23.66 40.75 -43.32
C LYS A 19 23.77 42.15 -42.71
N GLY A 20 24.15 42.24 -41.43
CA GLY A 20 24.34 43.49 -40.71
C GLY A 20 23.06 44.11 -40.14
N LYS A 21 21.87 43.59 -40.47
CA LYS A 21 20.61 44.04 -39.84
C LYS A 21 20.48 43.48 -38.42
N PRO A 22 19.79 44.19 -37.50
CA PRO A 22 19.57 43.70 -36.14
C PRO A 22 18.74 42.42 -36.13
N CYS A 23 19.06 41.52 -35.19
CA CYS A 23 18.30 40.29 -35.01
C CYS A 23 16.88 40.60 -34.54
N ARG A 24 15.88 40.03 -35.21
CA ARG A 24 14.48 40.17 -34.83
C ARG A 24 14.03 39.19 -33.75
N ASN A 25 14.90 38.25 -33.36
CA ASN A 25 14.59 37.28 -32.31
C ASN A 25 14.61 37.95 -30.94
N TRP A 26 13.76 37.45 -30.05
CA TRP A 26 13.77 37.84 -28.65
C TRP A 26 15.03 37.30 -27.95
N ALA A 27 15.58 38.10 -27.04
CA ALA A 27 16.66 37.65 -26.18
C ALA A 27 16.13 36.60 -25.20
N ILE A 28 16.97 35.62 -24.86
CA ILE A 28 16.60 34.63 -23.85
C ILE A 28 16.60 35.30 -22.47
N SER A 29 15.66 34.93 -21.61
CA SER A 29 15.54 35.46 -20.23
C SER A 29 16.90 35.39 -19.51
N GLY A 30 17.41 36.54 -19.05
CA GLY A 30 18.71 36.65 -18.39
C GLY A 30 19.93 36.83 -19.31
N SER A 31 19.74 36.96 -20.63
CA SER A 31 20.81 37.24 -21.60
C SER A 31 20.46 38.42 -22.51
N GLU A 32 21.47 39.03 -23.14
CA GLU A 32 21.27 40.13 -24.12
C GLU A 32 21.12 39.63 -25.57
N PHE A 33 21.27 38.32 -25.79
CA PHE A 33 21.31 37.70 -27.10
C PHE A 33 20.26 36.58 -27.22
N CYS A 34 19.90 36.23 -28.45
CA CYS A 34 19.08 35.04 -28.74
C CYS A 34 19.97 33.80 -28.83
N GLY A 35 19.35 32.60 -28.86
CA GLY A 35 20.08 31.32 -28.95
C GLY A 35 21.09 31.22 -30.11
N VAL A 36 20.81 31.90 -31.22
CA VAL A 36 21.66 31.90 -32.43
C VAL A 36 22.84 32.86 -32.29
N HIS A 37 22.73 33.91 -31.46
CA HIS A 37 23.78 34.91 -31.23
C HIS A 37 24.49 34.70 -29.88
N GLY A 38 24.54 33.45 -29.41
CA GLY A 38 25.27 33.08 -28.18
C GLY A 38 24.50 33.33 -26.88
N GLY A 39 23.21 33.70 -26.95
CA GLY A 39 22.32 33.69 -25.80
C GLY A 39 22.16 32.26 -25.30
N SER A 40 22.87 31.89 -24.25
CA SER A 40 22.68 30.63 -23.56
C SER A 40 21.98 30.92 -22.24
N ILE A 41 21.04 30.06 -21.86
CA ILE A 41 20.66 29.96 -20.45
C ILE A 41 21.91 29.43 -19.78
N LYS A 42 22.67 30.30 -19.11
CA LYS A 42 23.71 29.83 -18.20
C LYS A 42 22.97 28.99 -17.16
N ILE A 43 23.04 27.67 -17.31
CA ILE A 43 22.65 26.75 -16.24
C ILE A 43 23.52 27.19 -15.07
N ALA A 44 22.89 27.73 -14.02
CA ALA A 44 23.60 28.21 -12.86
C ALA A 44 24.59 27.13 -12.41
N THR A 45 25.82 27.55 -12.08
CA THR A 45 26.78 26.71 -11.37
C THR A 45 26.07 26.00 -10.23
N ALA A 46 26.23 24.67 -10.13
CA ALA A 46 25.49 23.80 -9.24
C ALA A 46 25.28 24.46 -7.87
N THR A 47 24.02 24.66 -7.49
CA THR A 47 23.69 25.25 -6.18
C THR A 47 24.11 24.28 -5.07
N ALA A 48 24.22 24.77 -3.82
CA ALA A 48 24.50 23.89 -2.68
C ALA A 48 23.48 22.74 -2.56
N ALA A 49 22.22 22.98 -2.93
CA ALA A 49 21.17 21.96 -3.00
C ALA A 49 21.43 20.91 -4.09
N ASP A 50 21.99 21.31 -5.25
CA ASP A 50 22.36 20.38 -6.32
C ASP A 50 23.57 19.51 -5.95
N LEU A 51 24.45 20.01 -5.07
CA LEU A 51 25.54 19.22 -4.48
C LEU A 51 25.04 18.24 -3.42
N GLN A 52 24.05 18.63 -2.61
CA GLN A 52 23.44 17.75 -1.61
C GLN A 52 22.64 16.61 -2.22
N ASN A 53 21.98 16.83 -3.36
CA ASN A 53 21.22 15.80 -4.07
C ASN A 53 22.07 14.92 -4.98
N ARG A 54 23.39 14.88 -4.81
CA ARG A 54 24.25 13.99 -5.61
C ARG A 54 24.19 12.55 -5.13
N CYS A 55 24.36 11.66 -6.10
CA CYS A 55 24.55 10.25 -5.83
C CYS A 55 25.80 10.04 -4.95
N LYS A 56 25.65 9.31 -3.86
CA LYS A 56 26.74 8.98 -2.93
C LYS A 56 27.66 7.85 -3.43
N ALA A 57 27.33 7.20 -4.54
CA ALA A 57 28.16 6.15 -5.11
C ALA A 57 29.40 6.75 -5.79
N HIS A 58 30.49 5.99 -5.79
CA HIS A 58 31.74 6.35 -6.45
C HIS A 58 31.86 5.64 -7.80
N SER A 59 32.50 6.31 -8.76
CA SER A 59 32.83 5.76 -10.06
C SER A 59 33.88 4.67 -9.92
N SER A 60 33.60 3.45 -10.39
CA SER A 60 34.56 2.34 -10.34
C SER A 60 35.83 2.60 -11.15
N ARG A 61 35.75 3.44 -12.19
CA ARG A 61 36.89 3.74 -13.08
C ARG A 61 37.78 4.87 -12.56
N THR A 62 37.21 5.86 -11.86
CA THR A 62 37.91 7.09 -11.48
C THR A 62 38.00 7.31 -9.97
N GLY A 63 37.29 6.52 -9.15
CA GLY A 63 37.20 6.71 -7.70
C GLY A 63 36.40 7.94 -7.25
N GLU A 64 36.17 8.91 -8.14
CA GLU A 64 35.39 10.12 -7.82
C GLU A 64 33.91 9.82 -7.54
N GLN A 65 33.29 10.64 -6.68
CA GLN A 65 31.85 10.59 -6.43
C GLN A 65 31.06 10.84 -7.73
N CYS A 66 29.96 10.10 -7.89
CA CYS A 66 29.07 10.25 -9.03
C CYS A 66 28.49 11.67 -9.12
N LYS A 67 28.68 12.30 -10.28
CA LYS A 67 28.17 13.66 -10.56
C LYS A 67 26.67 13.71 -10.88
N LYS A 68 25.98 12.57 -10.96
CA LYS A 68 24.54 12.48 -11.25
C LYS A 68 23.71 12.73 -9.98
N ALA A 69 22.51 13.27 -10.18
CA ALA A 69 21.53 13.43 -9.10
C ALA A 69 21.05 12.06 -8.59
N ALA A 70 20.90 11.94 -7.27
CA ALA A 70 20.23 10.83 -6.62
C ALA A 70 18.73 10.79 -7.00
N ILE A 71 18.12 9.62 -6.91
CA ILE A 71 16.66 9.52 -7.05
C ILE A 71 15.97 10.24 -5.89
N ARG A 72 14.73 10.71 -6.12
CA ARG A 72 13.92 11.30 -5.05
C ARG A 72 13.69 10.27 -3.93
N GLY A 73 13.97 10.65 -2.69
CA GLY A 73 13.86 9.76 -1.53
C GLY A 73 14.95 8.68 -1.43
N GLY A 74 16.02 8.77 -2.23
CA GLY A 74 17.15 7.84 -2.20
C GLY A 74 18.51 8.54 -2.21
N THR A 75 19.57 7.75 -2.04
CA THR A 75 20.96 8.23 -1.93
C THR A 75 21.78 8.02 -3.19
N VAL A 76 21.27 7.26 -4.17
CA VAL A 76 21.97 6.88 -5.39
C VAL A 76 21.16 7.22 -6.63
N CYS A 77 21.84 7.46 -7.74
CA CYS A 77 21.19 7.74 -9.03
C CYS A 77 20.64 6.45 -9.65
N LYS A 78 19.81 6.57 -10.69
CA LYS A 78 19.29 5.41 -11.42
C LYS A 78 20.38 4.45 -11.92
N THR A 79 21.54 4.97 -12.34
CA THR A 79 22.63 4.13 -12.88
C THR A 79 23.48 3.46 -11.82
N HIS A 80 23.47 3.94 -10.58
CA HIS A 80 24.17 3.31 -9.45
C HIS A 80 23.20 2.56 -8.52
N GLY A 81 22.15 1.96 -9.10
CA GLY A 81 21.23 1.08 -8.37
C GLY A 81 19.99 1.74 -7.78
N GLY A 82 19.77 3.04 -8.00
CA GLY A 82 18.54 3.72 -7.53
C GLY A 82 17.26 3.19 -8.15
N SER A 83 17.33 2.52 -9.30
CA SER A 83 16.18 1.89 -9.95
C SER A 83 16.04 0.39 -9.62
N SER A 84 16.83 -0.12 -8.68
CA SER A 84 16.78 -1.54 -8.32
C SER A 84 15.49 -1.92 -7.60
N GLY A 85 15.04 -3.16 -7.79
CA GLY A 85 13.83 -3.68 -7.13
C GLY A 85 13.91 -3.60 -5.60
N HIS A 86 15.08 -3.83 -5.00
CA HIS A 86 15.27 -3.74 -3.55
C HIS A 86 15.06 -2.32 -3.01
N VAL A 87 15.48 -1.28 -3.75
CA VAL A 87 15.23 0.12 -3.37
C VAL A 87 13.74 0.43 -3.43
N ALA A 88 13.03 -0.05 -4.46
CA ALA A 88 11.59 0.12 -4.58
C ALA A 88 10.82 -0.63 -3.47
N ASN A 89 11.19 -1.89 -3.19
CA ASN A 89 10.57 -2.69 -2.13
C ASN A 89 10.78 -2.05 -0.75
N LYS A 90 11.98 -1.56 -0.46
CA LYS A 90 12.26 -0.83 0.79
C LYS A 90 11.48 0.48 0.88
N ALA A 91 11.28 1.18 -0.24
CA ALA A 91 10.42 2.35 -0.25
C ALA A 91 8.95 2.00 0.05
N ARG A 92 8.43 0.89 -0.51
CA ARG A 92 7.08 0.39 -0.17
C ARG A 92 6.98 0.02 1.31
N GLN A 93 7.99 -0.66 1.86
CA GLN A 93 8.01 -1.01 3.28
C GLN A 93 7.88 0.23 4.16
N ARG A 94 8.65 1.30 3.88
CA ARG A 94 8.52 2.58 4.61
C ARG A 94 7.13 3.20 4.49
N LEU A 95 6.48 3.07 3.33
CA LEU A 95 5.11 3.56 3.16
C LEU A 95 4.11 2.75 3.99
N LEU A 96 4.31 1.44 4.12
CA LEU A 96 3.49 0.57 4.99
C LEU A 96 3.73 0.88 6.46
N GLU A 97 4.98 1.12 6.87
CA GLU A 97 5.34 1.54 8.24
C GLU A 97 4.69 2.89 8.61
N LEU A 98 4.36 3.73 7.62
CA LEU A 98 3.64 4.99 7.85
C LEU A 98 2.12 4.81 8.01
N ALA A 99 1.56 3.62 7.78
CA ALA A 99 0.12 3.40 7.90
C ALA A 99 -0.37 3.61 9.35
N GLU A 100 0.31 2.99 10.31
CA GLU A 100 -0.02 3.09 11.74
C GLU A 100 0.03 4.53 12.28
N PRO A 101 1.14 5.28 12.14
CA PRO A 101 1.17 6.66 12.59
C PRO A 101 0.17 7.55 11.84
N ALA A 102 -0.17 7.24 10.58
CA ALA A 102 -1.19 7.99 9.85
C ALA A 102 -2.59 7.82 10.47
N VAL A 103 -2.94 6.62 10.95
CA VAL A 103 -4.20 6.37 11.66
C VAL A 103 -4.25 7.14 12.97
N VAL A 104 -3.14 7.18 13.73
CA VAL A 104 -3.05 7.97 14.97
C VAL A 104 -3.25 9.47 14.70
N GLN A 105 -2.63 10.01 13.64
CA GLN A 105 -2.83 11.41 13.26
C GLN A 105 -4.27 11.68 12.81
N LEU A 106 -4.89 10.73 12.10
CA LEU A 106 -6.29 10.84 11.69
C LEU A 106 -7.22 10.94 12.92
N ASN A 107 -7.01 10.09 13.92
CA ASN A 107 -7.75 10.15 15.19
C ASN A 107 -7.56 11.51 15.89
N ARG A 108 -6.33 12.04 15.93
CA ARG A 108 -6.07 13.39 16.47
C ARG A 108 -6.83 14.49 15.74
N ILE A 109 -6.97 14.41 14.41
CA ILE A 109 -7.74 15.38 13.62
C ILE A 109 -9.23 15.32 13.99
N LEU A 110 -9.75 14.13 14.29
CA LEU A 110 -11.13 13.91 14.72
C LEU A 110 -11.43 14.45 16.11
N ASP A 111 -10.45 14.43 17.03
CA ASP A 111 -10.64 14.90 18.41
C ASP A 111 -10.31 16.39 18.58
N ALA A 112 -9.48 16.97 17.71
CA ALA A 112 -9.03 18.35 17.85
C ALA A 112 -10.21 19.35 17.71
N PRO A 113 -10.44 20.24 18.69
CA PRO A 113 -11.56 21.18 18.68
C PRO A 113 -11.39 22.37 17.71
N GLY A 114 -10.24 22.49 17.03
CA GLY A 114 -9.93 23.58 16.09
C GLY A 114 -9.91 23.17 14.62
N THR A 115 -10.21 21.91 14.29
CA THR A 115 -10.27 21.42 12.91
C THR A 115 -11.49 21.98 12.19
N SER A 116 -11.33 22.39 10.92
CA SER A 116 -12.46 22.79 10.07
C SER A 116 -13.47 21.65 9.94
N ASP A 117 -14.76 21.97 9.98
CA ASP A 117 -15.83 20.96 9.87
C ASP A 117 -15.70 20.13 8.59
N SER A 118 -15.26 20.74 7.48
CA SER A 118 -14.99 20.05 6.23
C SER A 118 -13.88 19.00 6.33
N ASP A 119 -12.80 19.28 7.06
CA ASP A 119 -11.70 18.33 7.22
C ASP A 119 -12.09 17.21 8.19
N ARG A 120 -12.88 17.53 9.22
CA ARG A 120 -13.44 16.54 10.15
C ARG A 120 -14.37 15.57 9.43
N LEU A 121 -15.30 16.06 8.61
CA LEU A 121 -16.20 15.21 7.83
C LEU A 121 -15.45 14.30 6.85
N ARG A 122 -14.40 14.82 6.19
CA ARG A 122 -13.53 14.00 5.33
C ARG A 122 -12.80 12.92 6.12
N ALA A 123 -12.28 13.25 7.30
CA ALA A 123 -11.63 12.29 8.17
C ALA A 123 -12.60 11.18 8.62
N ILE A 124 -13.83 11.53 8.99
CA ILE A 124 -14.90 10.57 9.35
C ILE A 124 -15.19 9.64 8.17
N GLN A 125 -15.37 10.18 6.97
CA GLN A 125 -15.62 9.38 5.77
C GLN A 125 -14.47 8.39 5.50
N MET A 126 -13.22 8.83 5.64
CA MET A 126 -12.05 7.97 5.48
C MET A 126 -11.99 6.80 6.48
N VAL A 127 -12.56 6.96 7.68
CA VAL A 127 -12.68 5.88 8.67
C VAL A 127 -13.81 4.93 8.25
N LEU A 128 -14.99 5.46 7.92
CA LEU A 128 -16.14 4.66 7.51
C LEU A 128 -15.88 3.81 6.25
N ASP A 129 -15.16 4.36 5.27
CA ASP A 129 -14.77 3.64 4.06
C ASP A 129 -13.83 2.46 4.36
N ARG A 130 -13.04 2.55 5.44
CA ARG A 130 -12.12 1.47 5.87
C ARG A 130 -12.79 0.43 6.76
N THR A 131 -13.80 0.81 7.53
CA THR A 131 -14.57 -0.12 8.37
C THR A 131 -15.62 -0.89 7.57
N GLY A 132 -15.73 -0.66 6.26
CA GLY A 132 -16.73 -1.31 5.43
C GLY A 132 -18.13 -0.71 5.58
N SER A 133 -18.22 0.57 5.95
CA SER A 133 -19.48 1.34 5.98
C SER A 133 -19.55 2.39 4.87
N GLY A 134 -18.78 2.19 3.80
CA GLY A 134 -18.71 3.12 2.68
C GLY A 134 -19.97 3.10 1.80
N PRO A 135 -20.12 4.09 0.89
CA PRO A 135 -21.35 4.36 0.12
C PRO A 135 -21.81 3.28 -0.88
N GLY A 136 -21.24 2.07 -0.86
CA GLY A 136 -21.62 0.96 -1.72
C GLY A 136 -21.87 -0.36 -0.99
N VAL A 137 -21.91 -0.36 0.35
CA VAL A 137 -22.10 -1.59 1.13
C VAL A 137 -23.59 -1.89 1.25
N ASN A 138 -24.07 -2.81 0.39
CA ASN A 138 -25.40 -3.37 0.47
C ASN A 138 -25.35 -4.63 1.37
N VAL A 139 -25.81 -4.48 2.61
CA VAL A 139 -25.92 -5.61 3.55
C VAL A 139 -27.28 -6.27 3.32
N GLU A 140 -27.32 -7.21 2.37
CA GLU A 140 -28.49 -8.06 2.17
C GLU A 140 -28.48 -9.16 3.23
N VAL A 141 -29.30 -8.99 4.26
CA VAL A 141 -29.53 -10.02 5.28
C VAL A 141 -30.64 -10.94 4.78
N GLU A 142 -30.27 -12.01 4.08
CA GLU A 142 -31.21 -13.08 3.74
C GLU A 142 -31.40 -13.99 4.96
N VAL A 143 -32.31 -13.60 5.86
CA VAL A 143 -32.70 -14.47 6.98
C VAL A 143 -33.51 -15.61 6.40
N LYS A 144 -33.05 -16.84 6.60
CA LYS A 144 -33.79 -18.00 6.11
C LYS A 144 -35.14 -18.06 6.84
N PRO A 145 -36.25 -18.40 6.16
CA PRO A 145 -37.58 -18.37 6.80
C PRO A 145 -37.68 -19.18 8.10
N TRP A 146 -36.94 -20.29 8.20
CA TRP A 146 -36.90 -21.11 9.40
C TRP A 146 -36.12 -20.45 10.56
N GLU A 147 -35.17 -19.56 10.26
CA GLU A 147 -34.37 -18.83 11.23
C GLU A 147 -35.20 -17.70 11.84
N VAL A 148 -36.10 -17.09 11.05
CA VAL A 148 -37.15 -16.18 11.55
C VAL A 148 -38.11 -16.94 12.49
N THR A 149 -38.55 -18.14 12.11
CA THR A 149 -39.45 -18.93 12.97
C THR A 149 -38.75 -19.43 14.23
N MET A 150 -37.48 -19.83 14.15
CA MET A 150 -36.72 -20.24 15.33
C MET A 150 -36.47 -19.06 16.26
N GLN A 151 -36.12 -17.88 15.73
CA GLN A 151 -36.00 -16.66 16.54
C GLN A 151 -37.33 -16.30 17.20
N HIS A 152 -38.47 -16.46 16.52
CA HIS A 152 -39.78 -16.21 17.11
C HIS A 152 -40.15 -17.23 18.19
N VAL A 153 -39.81 -18.51 18.01
CA VAL A 153 -40.04 -19.58 19.00
C VAL A 153 -39.15 -19.41 20.23
N PHE A 154 -37.86 -19.06 20.06
CA PHE A 154 -36.96 -18.79 21.18
C PHE A 154 -37.26 -17.45 21.86
N ALA A 155 -37.81 -16.46 21.14
CA ALA A 155 -38.29 -15.21 21.76
C ALA A 155 -39.61 -15.41 22.53
N GLN A 156 -40.49 -16.33 22.08
CA GLN A 156 -41.76 -16.65 22.74
C GLN A 156 -41.66 -17.73 23.84
N SER A 157 -40.55 -18.45 23.95
CA SER A 157 -40.41 -19.57 24.91
C SER A 157 -40.26 -19.15 26.37
N THR A 158 -40.23 -17.86 26.68
CA THR A 158 -40.29 -17.38 28.07
C THR A 158 -41.67 -17.55 28.73
N GLY A 159 -42.67 -18.12 28.04
CA GLY A 159 -44.05 -18.18 28.56
C GLY A 159 -44.85 -19.47 28.35
N MET A 160 -44.34 -20.54 27.74
CA MET A 160 -45.12 -21.79 27.57
C MET A 160 -44.69 -22.85 28.58
N GLN A 161 -45.27 -22.80 29.78
CA GLN A 161 -45.16 -23.88 30.76
C GLN A 161 -45.98 -25.09 30.28
N ILE A 162 -45.32 -26.05 29.64
CA ILE A 162 -45.91 -27.37 29.39
C ILE A 162 -45.93 -28.11 30.73
N ASN A 163 -46.97 -27.88 31.53
CA ASN A 163 -47.23 -28.67 32.73
C ASN A 163 -47.72 -30.07 32.32
N ARG A 164 -46.83 -30.90 31.78
CA ARG A 164 -47.03 -32.35 31.73
C ARG A 164 -46.53 -32.88 33.06
N ALA A 165 -47.40 -32.90 34.07
CA ALA A 165 -47.11 -33.60 35.31
C ALA A 165 -46.75 -35.05 34.96
N VAL A 166 -45.51 -35.43 35.25
CA VAL A 166 -45.01 -36.79 35.02
C VAL A 166 -45.78 -37.70 35.99
N PRO A 167 -46.41 -38.80 35.53
CA PRO A 167 -47.12 -39.71 36.42
C PRO A 167 -46.18 -40.24 37.51
N GLU A 168 -46.61 -40.18 38.76
CA GLU A 168 -45.83 -40.58 39.96
C GLU A 168 -45.21 -41.98 39.83
N ALA A 169 -45.89 -42.89 39.13
CA ALA A 169 -45.42 -44.25 38.88
C ALA A 169 -44.11 -44.31 38.06
N LEU A 170 -43.85 -43.31 37.23
CA LEU A 170 -42.64 -43.24 36.39
C LEU A 170 -41.48 -42.58 37.15
N LEU A 171 -41.79 -41.64 38.06
CA LEU A 171 -40.84 -41.09 39.03
C LEU A 171 -40.33 -42.15 40.02
N ALA A 172 -41.20 -43.08 40.45
CA ALA A 172 -40.81 -44.18 41.34
C ALA A 172 -39.91 -45.23 40.65
N GLN A 173 -40.00 -45.40 39.32
CA GLN A 173 -39.09 -46.27 38.56
C GLN A 173 -37.77 -45.60 38.22
N MET A 174 -37.77 -44.28 38.03
CA MET A 174 -36.57 -43.48 37.88
C MET A 174 -36.01 -43.15 39.27
N GLY A 175 -35.52 -44.17 39.97
CA GLY A 175 -34.85 -44.00 41.26
C GLY A 175 -33.83 -42.86 41.22
N GLU A 176 -33.66 -42.19 42.36
CA GLU A 176 -32.82 -41.00 42.54
C GLU A 176 -31.48 -41.15 41.80
N LEU A 177 -31.39 -40.52 40.63
CA LEU A 177 -30.11 -40.36 39.97
C LEU A 177 -29.28 -39.46 40.87
N PRO A 178 -28.05 -39.86 41.25
CA PRO A 178 -27.20 -38.98 42.03
C PRO A 178 -27.07 -37.68 41.25
N ALA A 179 -27.39 -36.57 41.91
CA ALA A 179 -27.04 -35.25 41.40
C ALA A 179 -25.57 -35.35 40.98
N TYR A 180 -25.29 -35.10 39.69
CA TYR A 180 -23.91 -34.99 39.25
C TYR A 180 -23.33 -33.78 39.98
N ALA A 181 -22.70 -34.04 41.12
CA ALA A 181 -21.85 -33.07 41.76
C ALA A 181 -20.67 -32.94 40.81
N THR A 182 -20.67 -31.88 40.01
CA THR A 182 -19.49 -31.43 39.30
C THR A 182 -18.48 -30.97 40.35
N THR A 183 -17.73 -31.93 40.89
CA THR A 183 -16.58 -31.71 41.76
C THR A 183 -15.31 -32.34 41.19
N ASP A 184 -15.27 -32.57 39.88
CA ASP A 184 -14.02 -32.86 39.20
C ASP A 184 -13.36 -31.56 38.74
N ALA A 185 -12.58 -30.99 39.64
CA ALA A 185 -11.69 -29.86 39.38
C ALA A 185 -10.53 -30.19 38.41
N THR A 186 -10.56 -31.37 37.78
CA THR A 186 -9.56 -31.81 36.80
C THR A 186 -9.74 -31.17 35.42
N PHE A 187 -10.90 -30.59 35.12
CA PHE A 187 -11.12 -29.84 33.87
C PHE A 187 -10.51 -28.42 33.85
N LEU A 188 -10.05 -27.90 35.00
CA LEU A 188 -9.47 -26.56 35.11
C LEU A 188 -7.94 -26.53 35.07
N ASN A 189 -7.26 -27.69 35.09
CA ASN A 189 -5.80 -27.79 35.03
C ASN A 189 -5.34 -28.36 33.68
N VAL A 190 -5.68 -27.70 32.59
CA VAL A 190 -4.95 -27.84 31.32
C VAL A 190 -3.84 -26.80 31.35
N GLU A 191 -2.78 -27.10 32.10
CA GLU A 191 -1.51 -26.39 32.03
C GLU A 191 -0.64 -27.14 31.02
N ASP A 192 -0.34 -26.46 29.91
CA ASP A 192 0.55 -26.88 28.82
C ASP A 192 0.02 -27.96 27.87
N ALA A 193 -0.76 -27.52 26.88
CA ALA A 193 -0.94 -28.27 25.64
C ALA A 193 0.27 -28.05 24.73
N ASP A 194 1.13 -29.06 24.59
CA ASP A 194 2.19 -29.05 23.57
C ASP A 194 1.56 -29.07 22.17
N VAL A 195 1.82 -28.02 21.39
CA VAL A 195 1.46 -27.95 19.97
C VAL A 195 2.40 -28.89 19.20
N ILE A 196 1.90 -30.06 18.84
CA ILE A 196 2.59 -30.97 17.90
C ILE A 196 2.38 -30.38 16.49
N GLU A 197 3.36 -29.64 16.00
CA GLU A 197 3.39 -29.19 14.59
C GLU A 197 3.81 -30.36 13.69
N ASP A 198 2.90 -31.29 13.42
CA ASP A 198 3.10 -32.24 12.33
C ASP A 198 2.82 -31.49 11.00
N GLU A 199 3.87 -30.87 10.46
CA GLU A 199 3.83 -30.00 9.26
C GLU A 199 3.38 -30.75 7.97
N ASN A 200 3.14 -32.06 8.05
CA ASN A 200 2.87 -32.92 6.91
C ASN A 200 1.38 -33.22 6.63
N ASP A 201 0.45 -32.90 7.54
CA ASP A 201 -0.96 -33.31 7.42
C ASP A 201 -1.95 -32.20 7.11
N ILE A 202 -1.47 -31.01 6.75
CA ILE A 202 -2.34 -29.96 6.19
C ILE A 202 -2.52 -30.25 4.70
N PRO A 203 -3.73 -30.60 4.20
CA PRO A 203 -3.95 -30.81 2.78
C PRO A 203 -3.65 -29.50 2.04
N ARG A 204 -2.56 -29.50 1.25
CA ARG A 204 -2.14 -28.36 0.43
C ARG A 204 -3.15 -28.13 -0.70
N ILE A 205 -4.13 -27.27 -0.46
CA ILE A 205 -5.15 -26.86 -1.44
C ILE A 205 -4.59 -25.81 -2.44
N ILE A 206 -3.38 -25.28 -2.22
CA ILE A 206 -2.80 -24.23 -3.07
C ILE A 206 -1.95 -24.86 -4.20
N PRO A 207 -2.26 -24.61 -5.49
CA PRO A 207 -1.41 -25.06 -6.59
C PRO A 207 -0.04 -24.35 -6.55
N GLY A 208 1.05 -25.13 -6.62
CA GLY A 208 2.45 -24.69 -6.42
C GLY A 208 3.01 -23.59 -7.34
N LYS A 209 2.20 -22.95 -8.19
CA LYS A 209 2.65 -21.83 -9.03
C LYS A 209 2.88 -20.52 -8.26
N LEU A 210 2.43 -20.41 -7.01
CA LEU A 210 2.54 -19.17 -6.22
C LEU A 210 3.80 -19.11 -5.32
N LEU A 211 4.55 -20.21 -5.17
CA LEU A 211 5.73 -20.28 -4.29
C LEU A 211 7.08 -20.21 -5.02
N GLY A 212 7.11 -19.84 -6.31
CA GLY A 212 8.36 -19.61 -7.02
C GLY A 212 9.21 -20.86 -7.30
N GLU A 213 8.69 -22.06 -7.02
CA GLU A 213 9.26 -23.31 -7.50
C GLU A 213 9.14 -23.35 -9.03
N LYS A 214 10.29 -23.31 -9.71
CA LYS A 214 10.36 -23.50 -11.15
C LYS A 214 9.93 -24.93 -11.45
N ALA A 215 8.81 -25.08 -12.16
CA ALA A 215 8.41 -26.36 -12.72
C ALA A 215 9.55 -26.89 -13.59
N HIS A 216 10.24 -27.94 -13.13
CA HIS A 216 11.11 -28.72 -13.98
C HIS A 216 10.22 -29.46 -14.99
N VAL A 217 10.18 -28.96 -16.21
CA VAL A 217 9.57 -29.66 -17.34
C VAL A 217 10.43 -30.90 -17.63
N ARG A 218 9.98 -32.06 -17.15
CA ARG A 218 10.49 -33.35 -17.65
C ARG A 218 9.96 -33.53 -19.07
N GLY A 219 10.87 -33.47 -20.05
CA GLY A 219 10.59 -33.75 -21.45
C GLY A 219 10.90 -32.58 -22.36
N SER A 220 12.19 -32.31 -22.58
CA SER A 220 12.61 -31.47 -23.71
C SER A 220 12.63 -32.37 -24.94
N ALA A 221 11.58 -32.32 -25.76
CA ALA A 221 11.61 -32.92 -27.09
C ALA A 221 12.59 -32.12 -27.96
N GLU A 222 13.58 -32.81 -28.50
CA GLU A 222 14.60 -32.25 -29.38
C GLU A 222 13.95 -31.85 -30.73
N PRO A 223 14.15 -30.61 -31.21
CA PRO A 223 13.45 -30.14 -32.41
C PRO A 223 14.06 -30.78 -33.67
N PRO A 224 13.24 -31.14 -34.68
CA PRO A 224 13.72 -31.85 -35.85
C PRO A 224 14.67 -30.98 -36.68
N GLN A 225 15.84 -31.51 -37.00
CA GLN A 225 16.79 -30.86 -37.89
C GLN A 225 16.27 -30.88 -39.33
N ARG A 226 16.17 -29.70 -39.94
CA ARG A 226 15.89 -29.56 -41.38
C ARG A 226 17.13 -30.00 -42.16
N LYS A 227 16.93 -30.94 -43.09
CA LYS A 227 17.86 -31.22 -44.18
C LYS A 227 17.76 -30.15 -45.25
#